data_AF-A0A1M3TH17-F1
#
_entry.id   AF-A0A1M3TH17-F1
#
_cell.length_a   1.000
_cell.length_b   1.000
_cell.length_c   1.000
_cell.angle_alpha   90.00
_cell.angle_beta   90.00
_cell.angle_gamma   90.00
#
_symmetry.space_group_name_H-M   'P 1'
#
loop_
_entity.id
_entity.type
_entity.pdbx_description
1 polymer ?
#
loop_
_entity_poly.entity_id
_entity_poly.type
_entity_poly.pdbx_seq_one_letter_code
_entity_poly.pdbx_strand_id
1 'polypeptide(L)'
;MNKPNGDVPATAAEWADLAKKNGVLNKLIHAEELDSASKIKLRQYLLLRILRKRSQRTKLDPKRLGLEPWMNQAKGMLQSYPSWNIYRESFRGKLEEGNFFLVKNSQAEAAKVKSNEISNNVIFSPVSKRTRQNTRKRREEHTPEEHATPTRANLPSVETLTLHDDTTTTSKTPVTPGNEEDEDIFPEPPSVSTGGSLGPEELLREMYPAVDDEQIVNVALVNFLQALTDYFPSLKSSWTIHRKPLKAKFNDAEYEARTDGYLRGKVDGEVRALIEVKAALRENSRLEICMQEGAQMVAWLKNYPKTPGKLPFRRFHISQDRHQIWLSFAEYDDEYIRYIEHGSQDPGCPRSFLTIHEFGPFNTLKESHMTELAVLLLALTLRADHDRKEEQESNPFDN
;
A
#
# COMPACT_ATOMS: atom_id res chain seq x y z
N MET A 1 -8.70 -16.68 -17.34
CA MET A 1 -9.69 -16.72 -16.24
C MET A 1 -10.19 -15.32 -16.02
N ASN A 2 -11.50 -15.08 -16.04
CA ASN A 2 -12.03 -13.73 -15.84
C ASN A 2 -11.95 -13.39 -14.35
N LYS A 3 -11.34 -12.26 -13.99
CA LYS A 3 -11.49 -11.71 -12.63
C LYS A 3 -12.98 -11.39 -12.41
N PRO A 4 -13.52 -11.55 -11.19
CA PRO A 4 -14.90 -11.16 -10.92
C PRO A 4 -15.05 -9.64 -10.98
N ASN A 5 -15.94 -9.13 -11.83
CA ASN A 5 -16.27 -7.70 -11.95
C ASN A 5 -17.09 -7.21 -10.74
N GLY A 6 -16.48 -7.16 -9.56
CA GLY A 6 -17.08 -6.63 -8.34
C GLY A 6 -16.03 -5.97 -7.44
N ASP A 7 -16.37 -4.82 -6.88
CA ASP A 7 -15.65 -4.25 -5.75
C ASP A 7 -16.09 -4.95 -4.45
N VAL A 8 -15.39 -4.68 -3.35
CA VAL A 8 -15.86 -5.04 -2.01
C VAL A 8 -17.15 -4.28 -1.63
N PRO A 9 -18.05 -4.84 -0.80
CA PRO A 9 -19.30 -4.18 -0.42
C PRO A 9 -19.06 -2.87 0.34
N ALA A 10 -19.83 -1.84 0.02
CA ALA A 10 -19.87 -0.54 0.70
C ALA A 10 -21.02 -0.44 1.71
N THR A 11 -22.07 -1.25 1.56
CA THR A 11 -23.23 -1.30 2.47
C THR A 11 -23.50 -2.70 3.03
N ALA A 12 -24.22 -2.75 4.16
CA ALA A 12 -24.63 -4.01 4.79
C ALA A 12 -25.58 -4.84 3.91
N ALA A 13 -26.32 -4.21 2.97
CA ALA A 13 -27.17 -4.88 2.01
C ALA A 13 -26.33 -5.61 0.94
N GLU A 14 -25.40 -4.91 0.29
CA GLU A 14 -24.44 -5.50 -0.65
C GLU A 14 -23.64 -6.64 0.00
N TRP A 15 -23.19 -6.45 1.25
CA TRP A 15 -22.54 -7.50 2.01
C TRP A 15 -23.46 -8.71 2.22
N ALA A 16 -24.74 -8.51 2.55
CA ALA A 16 -25.68 -9.61 2.78
C ALA A 16 -25.95 -10.39 1.50
N ASP A 17 -26.11 -9.72 0.36
CA ASP A 17 -26.29 -10.37 -0.94
C ASP A 17 -25.05 -11.14 -1.39
N LEU A 18 -23.85 -10.56 -1.23
CA LEU A 18 -22.58 -11.25 -1.50
C LEU A 18 -22.37 -12.43 -0.53
N ALA A 19 -22.68 -12.28 0.76
CA ALA A 19 -22.55 -13.33 1.76
C ALA A 19 -23.57 -14.46 1.55
N LYS A 20 -24.76 -14.15 1.03
CA LYS A 20 -25.76 -15.14 0.58
C LYS A 20 -25.26 -15.88 -0.65
N LYS A 21 -24.78 -15.15 -1.68
CA LYS A 21 -24.24 -15.71 -2.93
C LYS A 21 -23.00 -16.60 -2.71
N ASN A 22 -22.18 -16.30 -1.71
CA ASN A 22 -21.00 -17.08 -1.34
C ASN A 22 -21.27 -18.14 -0.24
N GLY A 23 -22.52 -18.29 0.23
CA GLY A 23 -22.87 -19.32 1.23
C GLY A 23 -22.22 -19.13 2.61
N VAL A 24 -22.01 -17.87 3.03
CA VAL A 24 -21.36 -17.48 4.31
C VAL A 24 -22.22 -16.58 5.22
N LEU A 25 -23.41 -16.15 4.80
CA LEU A 25 -24.30 -15.22 5.51
C LEU A 25 -24.52 -15.52 7.01
N ASN A 26 -24.59 -16.80 7.38
CA ASN A 26 -24.83 -17.30 8.73
C ASN A 26 -23.65 -18.15 9.27
N LYS A 27 -22.44 -17.95 8.74
CA LYS A 27 -21.20 -18.62 9.20
C LYS A 27 -20.32 -17.66 10.02
N LEU A 28 -19.31 -18.21 10.68
CA LEU A 28 -18.33 -17.49 11.50
C LEU A 28 -16.93 -17.68 10.94
N ILE A 29 -16.09 -16.64 11.00
CA ILE A 29 -14.66 -16.71 10.65
C ILE A 29 -13.89 -17.75 11.51
N HIS A 30 -14.37 -17.99 12.74
CA HIS A 30 -13.81 -18.90 13.74
C HIS A 30 -13.92 -20.41 13.39
N ALA A 31 -14.55 -20.76 12.28
CA ALA A 31 -14.74 -22.13 11.80
C ALA A 31 -14.46 -22.25 10.28
N GLU A 32 -13.63 -21.35 9.74
CA GLU A 32 -13.26 -21.28 8.33
C GLU A 32 -11.74 -21.48 8.22
N GLU A 33 -11.27 -22.19 7.18
CA GLU A 33 -9.84 -22.30 6.89
C GLU A 33 -9.35 -20.97 6.29
N LEU A 34 -8.28 -20.37 6.83
CA LEU A 34 -7.87 -19.00 6.52
C LEU A 34 -6.56 -18.94 5.71
N ASP A 35 -6.59 -18.25 4.57
CA ASP A 35 -5.39 -17.91 3.82
C ASP A 35 -4.69 -16.68 4.44
N SER A 36 -3.38 -16.55 4.19
CA SER A 36 -2.63 -15.32 4.49
C SER A 36 -3.27 -14.08 3.86
N ALA A 37 -3.15 -12.90 4.48
CA ALA A 37 -3.87 -11.69 4.07
C ALA A 37 -3.74 -11.31 2.57
N SER A 38 -2.57 -11.50 1.95
CA SER A 38 -2.35 -11.25 0.50
C SER A 38 -2.90 -12.33 -0.45
N LYS A 39 -3.59 -13.34 0.10
CA LYS A 39 -4.28 -14.43 -0.61
C LYS A 39 -5.72 -14.62 -0.13
N ILE A 40 -6.23 -13.71 0.70
CA ILE A 40 -7.55 -13.83 1.32
C ILE A 40 -8.65 -13.95 0.24
N LYS A 41 -9.50 -14.97 0.38
CA LYS A 41 -10.61 -15.28 -0.53
C LYS A 41 -11.82 -14.42 -0.15
N LEU A 42 -12.65 -14.05 -1.14
CA LEU A 42 -13.85 -13.24 -0.91
C LEU A 42 -14.77 -13.81 0.19
N ARG A 43 -14.88 -15.15 0.32
CA ARG A 43 -15.62 -15.80 1.42
C ARG A 43 -15.09 -15.43 2.81
N GLN A 44 -13.77 -15.37 2.98
CA GLN A 44 -13.12 -14.99 4.24
C GLN A 44 -13.26 -13.50 4.51
N TYR A 45 -13.07 -12.64 3.49
CA TYR A 45 -13.31 -11.19 3.63
C TYR A 45 -14.75 -10.87 4.06
N LEU A 46 -15.73 -11.56 3.48
CA LEU A 46 -17.13 -11.43 3.89
C LEU A 46 -17.34 -11.91 5.34
N LEU A 47 -16.69 -13.01 5.77
CA LEU A 47 -16.71 -13.47 7.16
C LEU A 47 -16.00 -12.53 8.15
N LEU A 48 -15.05 -11.71 7.70
CA LEU A 48 -14.48 -10.62 8.51
C LEU A 48 -15.44 -9.43 8.67
N ARG A 49 -16.62 -9.44 8.00
CA ARG A 49 -17.65 -8.39 8.03
C ARG A 49 -17.08 -6.98 7.77
N ILE A 50 -16.32 -6.85 6.69
CA ILE A 50 -15.70 -5.58 6.29
C ILE A 50 -16.54 -4.93 5.19
N LEU A 51 -16.87 -3.65 5.39
CA LEU A 51 -17.42 -2.74 4.38
C LEU A 51 -16.34 -1.73 3.98
N ARG A 52 -16.29 -1.30 2.72
CA ARG A 52 -15.41 -0.20 2.28
C ARG A 52 -16.17 0.88 1.51
N LYS A 53 -16.05 2.12 1.98
CA LYS A 53 -16.70 3.30 1.40
C LYS A 53 -15.64 4.19 0.75
N ARG A 54 -15.53 4.12 -0.58
CA ARG A 54 -14.63 4.97 -1.38
C ARG A 54 -15.15 6.39 -1.49
N SER A 55 -14.25 7.38 -1.48
CA SER A 55 -14.56 8.79 -1.66
C SER A 55 -13.39 9.55 -2.28
N GLN A 56 -13.71 10.65 -2.96
CA GLN A 56 -12.72 11.61 -3.46
C GLN A 56 -11.98 12.26 -2.30
N ARG A 57 -10.69 12.61 -2.48
CA ARG A 57 -9.89 13.28 -1.43
C ARG A 57 -10.58 14.51 -0.82
N THR A 58 -11.30 15.29 -1.63
CA THR A 58 -12.05 16.49 -1.23
C THR A 58 -13.25 16.23 -0.31
N LYS A 59 -13.62 14.97 -0.08
CA LYS A 59 -14.64 14.55 0.91
C LYS A 59 -14.05 14.11 2.25
N LEU A 60 -12.72 14.14 2.41
CA LEU A 60 -12.07 13.90 3.69
C LEU A 60 -12.32 15.09 4.62
N ASP A 61 -13.11 14.87 5.67
CA ASP A 61 -13.33 15.87 6.72
C ASP A 61 -12.35 15.65 7.89
N PRO A 62 -11.41 16.59 8.14
CA PRO A 62 -10.52 16.51 9.30
C PRO A 62 -11.25 16.55 10.64
N LYS A 63 -12.45 17.16 10.72
CA LYS A 63 -13.21 17.28 11.97
C LYS A 63 -13.75 15.94 12.44
N ARG A 64 -14.43 15.19 11.57
CA ARG A 64 -14.88 13.80 11.83
C ARG A 64 -13.72 12.87 12.21
N LEU A 65 -12.52 13.12 11.70
CA LEU A 65 -11.31 12.35 12.04
C LEU A 65 -10.59 12.82 13.34
N GLY A 66 -11.10 13.86 14.03
CA GLY A 66 -10.46 14.41 15.23
C GLY A 66 -9.11 15.10 14.95
N LEU A 67 -8.90 15.59 13.73
CA LEU A 67 -7.66 16.24 13.29
C LEU A 67 -7.70 17.77 13.44
N GLU A 68 -8.86 18.38 13.69
CA GLU A 68 -9.07 19.84 13.69
C GLU A 68 -8.01 20.65 14.50
N PRO A 69 -7.57 20.25 15.72
CA PRO A 69 -6.47 20.94 16.42
C PRO A 69 -5.13 20.79 15.69
N TRP A 70 -4.83 19.58 15.25
CA TRP A 70 -3.56 19.18 14.63
C TRP A 70 -3.36 19.78 13.24
N MET A 71 -4.43 20.04 12.49
CA MET A 71 -4.36 20.65 11.16
C MET A 71 -3.71 22.04 11.17
N ASN A 72 -3.91 22.83 12.23
CA ASN A 72 -3.32 24.17 12.30
C ASN A 72 -1.86 24.12 12.78
N GLN A 73 -1.53 23.23 13.72
CA GLN A 73 -0.15 22.98 14.12
C GLN A 73 0.70 22.45 12.95
N ALA A 74 0.18 21.49 12.18
CA ALA A 74 0.84 20.95 10.99
C ALA A 74 1.12 22.02 9.93
N LYS A 75 0.17 22.95 9.67
CA LYS A 75 0.40 24.09 8.76
C LYS A 75 1.55 24.96 9.23
N GLY A 76 1.59 25.35 10.51
CA GLY A 76 2.66 26.19 11.07
C GLY A 76 4.04 25.53 11.02
N MET A 77 4.10 24.22 11.33
CA MET A 77 5.32 23.42 11.20
C MET A 77 5.82 23.33 9.75
N LEU A 78 4.92 23.20 8.77
CA LEU A 78 5.28 23.15 7.35
C LEU A 78 5.66 24.53 6.78
N GLN A 79 5.00 25.60 7.21
CA GLN A 79 5.35 26.98 6.83
C GLN A 79 6.78 27.34 7.27
N SER A 80 7.21 26.85 8.43
CA SER A 80 8.52 27.12 9.03
C SER A 80 9.63 26.14 8.60
N TYR A 81 9.37 25.24 7.65
CA TYR A 81 10.32 24.19 7.22
C TYR A 81 10.88 24.48 5.81
N PRO A 82 12.14 24.94 5.66
CA PRO A 82 12.68 25.38 4.37
C PRO A 82 12.67 24.30 3.28
N SER A 83 13.06 23.06 3.59
CA SER A 83 13.09 21.97 2.61
C SER A 83 11.69 21.60 2.08
N TRP A 84 10.63 21.85 2.84
CA TRP A 84 9.25 21.69 2.36
C TRP A 84 8.85 22.77 1.34
N ASN A 85 9.37 24.00 1.49
CA ASN A 85 9.16 25.06 0.50
C ASN A 85 9.89 24.74 -0.81
N ILE A 86 11.15 24.28 -0.73
CA ILE A 86 11.92 23.76 -1.87
C ILE A 86 11.18 22.61 -2.57
N TYR A 87 10.62 21.66 -1.81
CA TYR A 87 9.83 20.56 -2.39
C TYR A 87 8.62 21.06 -3.18
N ARG A 88 7.91 22.09 -2.71
CA ARG A 88 6.80 22.69 -3.47
C ARG A 88 7.27 23.41 -4.74
N GLU A 89 8.40 24.11 -4.69
CA GLU A 89 9.03 24.72 -5.87
C GLU A 89 9.50 23.68 -6.91
N SER A 90 9.87 22.46 -6.49
CA SER A 90 10.25 21.35 -7.40
C SER A 90 9.15 20.88 -8.34
N PHE A 91 7.87 21.25 -8.11
CA PHE A 91 6.78 21.00 -9.06
C PHE A 91 6.77 21.97 -10.23
N ARG A 92 7.63 22.99 -10.21
CA ARG A 92 7.75 24.07 -11.22
C ARG A 92 9.12 24.04 -11.91
N GLY A 93 9.81 22.88 -11.87
CA GLY A 93 11.12 22.65 -12.47
C GLY A 93 12.34 22.93 -11.58
N LYS A 94 12.19 23.64 -10.46
CA LYS A 94 13.30 24.02 -9.58
C LYS A 94 13.61 22.92 -8.55
N LEU A 95 14.41 21.93 -8.94
CA LEU A 95 14.91 20.89 -8.04
C LEU A 95 16.21 21.36 -7.36
N GLU A 96 16.20 21.48 -6.03
CA GLU A 96 17.35 21.87 -5.22
C GLU A 96 17.59 20.85 -4.08
N GLU A 97 18.77 20.94 -3.46
CA GLU A 97 19.17 20.05 -2.37
C GLU A 97 18.33 20.24 -1.09
N GLY A 98 18.20 19.16 -0.31
CA GLY A 98 17.50 19.15 0.97
C GLY A 98 16.75 17.85 1.21
N ASN A 99 16.05 17.76 2.34
CA ASN A 99 15.44 16.52 2.84
C ASN A 99 14.43 15.87 1.86
N PHE A 100 13.87 16.63 0.91
CA PHE A 100 12.92 16.14 -0.09
C PHE A 100 13.53 15.90 -1.50
N PHE A 101 14.84 16.10 -1.71
CA PHE A 101 15.48 15.83 -2.99
C PHE A 101 15.32 14.36 -3.41
N LEU A 102 15.69 13.43 -2.53
CA LEU A 102 15.50 11.99 -2.74
C LEU A 102 14.01 11.61 -2.85
N VAL A 103 13.13 12.32 -2.15
CA VAL A 103 11.67 12.12 -2.26
C VAL A 103 11.19 12.38 -3.68
N LYS A 104 11.61 13.50 -4.29
CA LYS A 104 11.20 13.86 -5.65
C LYS A 104 11.69 12.82 -6.67
N ASN A 105 12.92 12.36 -6.52
CA ASN A 105 13.53 11.34 -7.39
C ASN A 105 12.79 9.99 -7.27
N SER A 106 12.58 9.48 -6.05
CA SER A 106 11.83 8.24 -5.84
C SER A 106 10.36 8.35 -6.29
N GLN A 107 9.72 9.52 -6.17
CA GLN A 107 8.36 9.75 -6.68
C GLN A 107 8.29 9.74 -8.21
N ALA A 108 9.31 10.24 -8.91
CA ALA A 108 9.42 10.15 -10.37
C ALA A 108 9.61 8.69 -10.83
N GLU A 109 10.46 7.93 -10.14
CA GLU A 109 10.72 6.51 -10.37
C GLU A 109 9.45 5.66 -10.16
N ALA A 110 8.75 5.84 -9.03
CA ALA A 110 7.47 5.19 -8.72
C ALA A 110 6.33 5.61 -9.67
N ALA A 111 6.47 6.73 -10.37
CA ALA A 111 5.58 7.16 -11.45
C ALA A 111 6.04 6.72 -12.85
N LYS A 112 7.21 6.06 -12.98
CA LYS A 112 7.90 5.78 -14.26
C LYS A 112 7.94 7.01 -15.19
N VAL A 113 8.19 8.18 -14.61
CA VAL A 113 8.49 9.39 -15.39
C VAL A 113 9.90 9.22 -15.97
N LYS A 114 10.01 9.21 -17.30
CA LYS A 114 11.31 9.24 -17.98
C LYS A 114 11.96 10.60 -17.74
N SER A 115 13.06 10.64 -17.00
CA SER A 115 13.89 11.84 -16.85
C SER A 115 14.79 11.99 -18.08
N ASN A 116 14.53 12.98 -18.91
CA ASN A 116 15.39 13.27 -20.07
C ASN A 116 16.83 13.65 -19.62
N GLU A 117 16.96 14.28 -18.45
CA GLU A 117 18.20 14.86 -17.92
C GLU A 117 19.20 13.85 -17.32
N ILE A 118 18.74 12.63 -16.96
CA ILE A 118 19.60 11.57 -16.37
C ILE A 118 19.73 10.37 -17.32
N SER A 119 19.70 10.64 -18.63
CA SER A 119 19.88 9.64 -19.70
C SER A 119 21.36 9.27 -19.97
N ASN A 120 22.30 9.76 -19.16
CA ASN A 120 23.73 9.46 -19.28
C ASN A 120 24.17 8.25 -18.42
N ASN A 121 24.04 7.06 -19.02
CA ASN A 121 24.81 5.84 -18.71
C ASN A 121 25.01 5.44 -17.24
N VAL A 122 23.96 4.95 -16.58
CA VAL A 122 24.11 3.95 -15.50
C VAL A 122 23.29 2.69 -15.84
N ILE A 123 23.92 1.74 -16.53
CA ILE A 123 23.28 0.46 -16.90
C ILE A 123 23.26 -0.48 -15.68
N PHE A 124 22.23 -0.33 -14.84
CA PHE A 124 21.92 -1.33 -13.83
C PHE A 124 21.41 -2.62 -14.49
N SER A 125 22.34 -3.55 -14.74
CA SER A 125 22.01 -4.90 -15.21
C SER A 125 21.04 -5.59 -14.21
N PRO A 126 19.84 -6.03 -14.63
CA PRO A 126 18.86 -6.58 -13.70
C PRO A 126 19.35 -7.91 -13.11
N VAL A 127 19.38 -8.01 -11.78
CA VAL A 127 19.85 -9.22 -11.05
C VAL A 127 18.76 -10.31 -11.00
N SER A 128 18.00 -10.47 -12.08
CA SER A 128 16.87 -11.40 -12.23
C SER A 128 17.28 -12.88 -12.34
N LYS A 129 18.57 -13.20 -12.22
CA LYS A 129 19.13 -14.57 -12.31
C LYS A 129 19.77 -15.08 -11.00
N ARG A 130 19.39 -14.52 -9.84
CA ARG A 130 19.72 -15.09 -8.51
C ARG A 130 18.60 -15.96 -7.93
N THR A 131 18.12 -16.92 -8.71
CA THR A 131 17.31 -18.04 -8.21
C THR A 131 18.08 -18.79 -7.12
N ARG A 132 17.41 -19.16 -6.02
CA ARG A 132 18.01 -19.75 -4.81
C ARG A 132 18.74 -21.09 -5.00
N GLN A 133 18.71 -21.66 -6.22
CA GLN A 133 19.39 -22.89 -6.60
C GLN A 133 20.87 -22.70 -7.03
N ASN A 134 21.26 -21.51 -7.55
CA ASN A 134 22.61 -21.34 -8.10
C ASN A 134 23.70 -21.03 -7.06
N THR A 135 23.36 -20.63 -5.83
CA THR A 135 24.34 -20.42 -4.75
C THR A 135 25.01 -21.72 -4.28
N ARG A 136 24.51 -22.90 -4.70
CA ARG A 136 25.10 -24.21 -4.39
C ARG A 136 26.29 -24.57 -5.30
N LYS A 137 26.38 -24.01 -6.51
CA LYS A 137 27.46 -24.31 -7.49
C LYS A 137 28.77 -23.50 -7.31
N ARG A 138 28.91 -22.72 -6.24
CA ARG A 138 30.11 -21.89 -5.98
C ARG A 138 30.68 -22.08 -4.56
N ARG A 139 30.52 -23.29 -4.01
CA ARG A 139 30.99 -23.66 -2.67
C ARG A 139 31.69 -25.03 -2.62
N GLU A 140 32.06 -25.57 -3.77
CA GLU A 140 32.71 -26.88 -3.93
C GLU A 140 34.09 -26.77 -4.62
N GLU A 141 34.66 -25.56 -4.68
CA GLU A 141 36.05 -25.28 -5.05
C GLU A 141 36.79 -24.60 -3.88
N HIS A 142 36.93 -25.28 -2.75
CA HIS A 142 38.10 -25.31 -1.84
C HIS A 142 37.81 -26.25 -0.65
N THR A 143 38.88 -26.87 -0.12
CA THR A 143 38.84 -28.00 0.84
C THR A 143 38.34 -27.57 2.24
N PRO A 144 37.61 -28.44 2.99
CA PRO A 144 36.93 -28.02 4.22
C PRO A 144 37.68 -28.35 5.52
N GLU A 145 37.31 -27.62 6.58
CA GLU A 145 37.32 -28.13 7.95
C GLU A 145 35.87 -28.21 8.49
N GLU A 146 35.74 -29.05 9.51
CA GLU A 146 34.60 -29.73 10.14
C GLU A 146 33.28 -28.93 10.38
N HIS A 147 32.09 -29.54 10.58
CA HIS A 147 31.76 -30.91 11.00
C HIS A 147 30.59 -31.55 10.20
N ALA A 148 30.34 -32.85 10.38
CA ALA A 148 29.25 -33.64 9.75
C ALA A 148 27.86 -33.36 10.37
N THR A 149 26.69 -33.89 9.95
CA THR A 149 26.25 -35.16 9.28
C THR A 149 24.77 -34.96 8.82
N PRO A 150 24.00 -35.92 8.25
CA PRO A 150 24.30 -37.14 7.46
C PRO A 150 23.59 -37.15 6.06
N THR A 151 23.67 -38.27 5.31
CA THR A 151 23.19 -38.37 3.90
C THR A 151 22.25 -39.56 3.62
N ARG A 152 21.26 -39.37 2.74
CA ARG A 152 20.55 -40.40 1.93
C ARG A 152 19.90 -39.67 0.72
N ALA A 153 20.18 -39.93 -0.56
CA ALA A 153 20.14 -41.17 -1.38
C ALA A 153 18.67 -41.63 -1.62
N ASN A 154 18.13 -41.78 -2.85
CA ASN A 154 18.72 -42.04 -4.19
C ASN A 154 18.02 -41.34 -5.40
N LEU A 155 18.64 -41.47 -6.59
CA LEU A 155 18.17 -41.17 -7.98
C LEU A 155 17.79 -42.51 -8.71
N PRO A 156 17.47 -42.62 -10.04
CA PRO A 156 17.45 -41.69 -11.20
C PRO A 156 16.00 -41.35 -11.66
N SER A 157 15.61 -40.84 -12.85
CA SER A 157 16.21 -40.55 -14.20
C SER A 157 15.81 -39.12 -14.67
N VAL A 158 16.26 -38.48 -15.76
CA VAL A 158 16.76 -38.79 -17.13
C VAL A 158 15.69 -39.14 -18.18
N GLU A 159 15.29 -38.15 -18.97
CA GLU A 159 15.40 -38.19 -20.44
C GLU A 159 15.51 -36.76 -21.03
N THR A 160 15.83 -36.61 -22.31
CA THR A 160 16.17 -35.31 -22.94
C THR A 160 15.74 -35.29 -24.40
N LEU A 161 15.12 -34.19 -24.86
CA LEU A 161 14.90 -33.91 -26.28
C LEU A 161 15.19 -32.45 -26.64
N THR A 162 15.48 -32.24 -27.93
CA THR A 162 16.20 -31.08 -28.46
C THR A 162 15.31 -30.08 -29.20
N LEU A 163 15.83 -28.87 -29.36
CA LEU A 163 15.29 -27.84 -30.25
C LEU A 163 15.57 -28.20 -31.72
N HIS A 164 14.71 -27.71 -32.62
CA HIS A 164 15.04 -27.43 -34.01
C HIS A 164 14.55 -26.02 -34.36
N ASP A 165 15.30 -25.36 -35.24
CA ASP A 165 15.03 -24.06 -35.86
C ASP A 165 15.32 -24.23 -37.35
N ASP A 166 14.53 -23.59 -38.22
CA ASP A 166 14.73 -23.62 -39.68
C ASP A 166 14.09 -22.38 -40.33
N THR A 167 14.78 -21.82 -41.32
CA THR A 167 14.39 -20.60 -42.05
C THR A 167 14.10 -20.93 -43.53
N THR A 168 13.45 -20.09 -44.35
CA THR A 168 14.13 -19.01 -45.11
C THR A 168 13.19 -18.30 -46.12
N THR A 169 13.37 -16.97 -46.30
CA THR A 169 13.16 -16.15 -47.55
C THR A 169 11.75 -16.08 -48.22
N THR A 170 11.33 -15.12 -49.07
CA THR A 170 11.84 -13.87 -49.74
C THR A 170 10.62 -13.10 -50.33
N SER A 171 10.60 -11.84 -50.83
CA SER A 171 11.39 -10.58 -50.69
C SER A 171 10.81 -9.46 -51.62
N LYS A 172 11.38 -8.23 -51.58
CA LYS A 172 11.33 -7.09 -52.55
C LYS A 172 10.41 -5.88 -52.27
N THR A 173 10.85 -4.73 -52.81
CA THR A 173 10.43 -3.32 -52.57
C THR A 173 10.33 -2.53 -53.90
N PRO A 174 9.64 -1.38 -53.95
CA PRO A 174 10.30 -0.04 -54.04
C PRO A 174 9.62 1.03 -53.10
N VAL A 175 10.17 2.18 -52.65
CA VAL A 175 11.14 3.20 -53.15
C VAL A 175 10.48 4.24 -54.09
N THR A 176 10.58 5.59 -54.04
CA THR A 176 11.16 6.68 -53.16
C THR A 176 10.88 8.04 -53.91
N PRO A 177 10.90 9.31 -53.37
CA PRO A 177 11.18 9.91 -52.03
C PRO A 177 10.06 10.87 -51.49
N GLY A 178 10.35 11.72 -50.48
CA GLY A 178 10.31 13.20 -50.69
C GLY A 178 9.43 14.12 -49.82
N ASN A 179 9.93 14.60 -48.67
CA ASN A 179 10.12 16.02 -48.30
C ASN A 179 10.54 16.21 -46.83
N GLU A 180 11.21 17.33 -46.53
CA GLU A 180 11.65 17.80 -45.21
C GLU A 180 10.85 19.07 -44.84
N GLU A 181 10.52 19.26 -43.55
CA GLU A 181 10.33 20.58 -42.89
C GLU A 181 10.08 20.37 -41.37
N ASP A 182 10.72 21.18 -40.52
CA ASP A 182 10.61 21.10 -39.05
C ASP A 182 9.47 21.99 -38.51
N GLU A 183 8.71 21.52 -37.51
CA GLU A 183 8.15 22.40 -36.45
C GLU A 183 8.03 21.65 -35.10
N ASP A 184 8.61 22.21 -34.04
CA ASP A 184 8.49 21.75 -32.66
C ASP A 184 7.12 22.11 -32.06
N ILE A 185 6.20 21.14 -31.96
CA ILE A 185 4.92 21.32 -31.25
C ILE A 185 4.74 20.25 -30.17
N PHE A 186 5.08 20.61 -28.92
CA PHE A 186 4.74 19.83 -27.73
C PHE A 186 3.21 19.83 -27.49
N PRO A 187 2.53 18.67 -27.47
CA PRO A 187 1.14 18.60 -27.04
C PRO A 187 1.08 18.64 -25.51
N GLU A 188 0.46 19.68 -24.93
CA GLU A 188 0.12 19.66 -23.50
C GLU A 188 -0.83 18.48 -23.21
N PRO A 189 -0.61 17.68 -22.14
CA PRO A 189 -1.53 16.62 -21.77
C PRO A 189 -2.85 17.24 -21.28
N PRO A 190 -4.01 16.87 -21.88
CA PRO A 190 -5.26 17.58 -21.64
C PRO A 190 -5.71 17.49 -20.18
N SER A 191 -6.20 18.61 -19.64
CA SER A 191 -6.74 18.69 -18.28
C SER A 191 -8.02 17.86 -18.13
N VAL A 192 -7.86 16.62 -17.67
CA VAL A 192 -8.99 15.70 -17.43
C VAL A 192 -9.91 16.24 -16.34
N SER A 193 -11.05 16.79 -16.78
CA SER A 193 -12.17 17.15 -15.91
C SER A 193 -12.88 15.89 -15.37
N THR A 194 -13.67 16.08 -14.33
CA THR A 194 -14.26 14.96 -13.56
C THR A 194 -15.50 14.40 -14.24
N GLY A 195 -15.62 13.07 -14.36
CA GLY A 195 -16.90 12.41 -14.64
C GLY A 195 -17.04 11.81 -16.05
N GLY A 196 -16.15 10.89 -16.42
CA GLY A 196 -16.35 9.99 -17.56
C GLY A 196 -15.85 8.59 -17.22
N SER A 197 -16.34 7.56 -17.89
CA SER A 197 -15.73 6.23 -17.79
C SER A 197 -14.29 6.34 -18.29
N LEU A 198 -13.33 5.86 -17.50
CA LEU A 198 -12.03 5.52 -18.06
C LEU A 198 -12.26 4.44 -19.15
N GLY A 199 -11.40 4.43 -20.16
CA GLY A 199 -11.49 3.48 -21.28
C GLY A 199 -11.28 2.03 -20.85
N PRO A 200 -11.26 1.08 -21.81
CA PRO A 200 -10.91 -0.31 -21.55
C PRO A 200 -9.69 -0.43 -20.62
N GLU A 201 -9.77 -1.32 -19.62
CA GLU A 201 -8.78 -1.42 -18.53
C GLU A 201 -7.35 -1.67 -19.06
N GLU A 202 -7.24 -2.24 -20.25
CA GLU A 202 -6.02 -2.44 -21.03
C GLU A 202 -5.31 -1.12 -21.35
N LEU A 203 -6.04 -0.08 -21.79
CA LEU A 203 -5.46 1.25 -22.06
C LEU A 203 -4.88 1.89 -20.80
N LEU A 204 -5.50 1.69 -19.63
CA LEU A 204 -4.94 2.18 -18.36
C LEU A 204 -3.63 1.49 -18.00
N ARG A 205 -3.49 0.21 -18.35
CA ARG A 205 -2.26 -0.58 -18.13
C ARG A 205 -1.15 -0.19 -19.11
N GLU A 206 -1.50 0.19 -20.35
CA GLU A 206 -0.56 0.72 -21.34
C GLU A 206 -0.10 2.16 -21.03
N MET A 207 -1.03 3.06 -20.66
CA MET A 207 -0.71 4.43 -20.26
C MET A 207 0.06 4.50 -18.94
N TYR A 208 -0.24 3.60 -17.99
CA TYR A 208 0.36 3.57 -16.65
C TYR A 208 0.90 2.17 -16.33
N PRO A 209 1.97 1.71 -17.01
CA PRO A 209 2.59 0.42 -16.75
C PRO A 209 3.07 0.35 -15.31
N ALA A 210 3.02 -0.85 -14.72
CA ALA A 210 3.48 -1.10 -13.37
C ALA A 210 4.98 -0.78 -13.22
N VAL A 211 5.38 -0.36 -12.02
CA VAL A 211 6.78 -0.21 -11.61
C VAL A 211 7.45 -1.60 -11.57
N ASP A 212 8.76 -1.67 -11.82
CA ASP A 212 9.46 -2.97 -12.00
C ASP A 212 9.62 -3.75 -10.68
N ASP A 213 9.64 -3.05 -9.55
CA ASP A 213 9.55 -3.62 -8.20
C ASP A 213 8.62 -2.76 -7.33
N GLU A 214 7.82 -3.41 -6.48
CA GLU A 214 6.96 -2.80 -5.47
C GLU A 214 7.76 -2.02 -4.42
N GLN A 215 9.03 -2.39 -4.18
CA GLN A 215 9.89 -1.68 -3.23
C GLN A 215 10.30 -0.27 -3.69
N ILE A 216 10.27 0.03 -5.00
CA ILE A 216 10.47 1.40 -5.50
C ILE A 216 9.33 2.30 -4.99
N VAL A 217 8.08 1.80 -5.02
CA VAL A 217 6.91 2.50 -4.49
C VAL A 217 6.97 2.61 -2.96
N ASN A 218 7.47 1.56 -2.27
CA ASN A 218 7.68 1.58 -0.82
C ASN A 218 8.69 2.67 -0.41
N VAL A 219 9.84 2.71 -1.08
CA VAL A 219 10.89 3.71 -0.84
C VAL A 219 10.38 5.13 -1.14
N ALA A 220 9.63 5.33 -2.22
CA ALA A 220 9.03 6.63 -2.53
C ALA A 220 8.07 7.13 -1.45
N LEU A 221 7.21 6.25 -0.91
CA LEU A 221 6.28 6.59 0.16
C LEU A 221 7.00 6.81 1.50
N VAL A 222 7.88 5.90 1.91
CA VAL A 222 8.61 6.00 3.19
C VAL A 222 9.55 7.20 3.21
N ASN A 223 10.27 7.48 2.11
CA ASN A 223 11.10 8.69 2.01
C ASN A 223 10.26 9.96 2.20
N PHE A 224 9.09 10.06 1.55
CA PHE A 224 8.20 11.21 1.71
C PHE A 224 7.73 11.37 3.17
N LEU A 225 7.31 10.27 3.80
CA LEU A 225 6.83 10.26 5.18
C LEU A 225 7.93 10.63 6.18
N GLN A 226 9.15 10.12 6.01
CA GLN A 226 10.29 10.44 6.87
C GLN A 226 10.76 11.89 6.68
N ALA A 227 10.92 12.36 5.44
CA ALA A 227 11.27 13.76 5.17
C ALA A 227 10.24 14.76 5.73
N LEU A 228 8.97 14.36 5.80
CA LEU A 228 7.87 15.13 6.38
C LEU A 228 7.87 15.17 7.92
N THR A 229 8.41 14.15 8.60
CA THR A 229 8.30 14.04 10.08
C THR A 229 9.63 14.11 10.83
N ASP A 230 10.68 13.43 10.37
CA ASP A 230 11.88 13.20 11.20
C ASP A 230 12.74 14.45 11.41
N TYR A 231 12.52 15.52 10.64
CA TYR A 231 13.07 16.85 10.89
C TYR A 231 12.56 17.48 12.20
N PHE A 232 11.40 17.08 12.72
CA PHE A 232 10.76 17.70 13.89
C PHE A 232 11.06 16.92 15.19
N PRO A 233 11.93 17.39 16.10
CA PRO A 233 12.34 16.62 17.30
C PRO A 233 11.23 16.47 18.35
N SER A 234 10.16 17.25 18.23
CA SER A 234 8.94 17.12 19.01
C SER A 234 8.21 15.79 18.74
N LEU A 235 8.25 15.27 17.51
CA LEU A 235 7.54 14.04 17.13
C LEU A 235 8.20 12.81 17.75
N LYS A 236 7.40 12.06 18.52
CA LYS A 236 7.78 10.83 19.23
C LYS A 236 7.37 9.58 18.46
N SER A 237 6.77 9.72 17.28
CA SER A 237 6.57 8.64 16.32
C SER A 237 7.53 8.77 15.11
N SER A 238 7.79 7.66 14.43
CA SER A 238 8.66 7.54 13.23
C SER A 238 8.06 6.60 12.20
N TRP A 239 8.19 6.92 10.92
CA TRP A 239 7.81 6.03 9.83
C TRP A 239 8.93 5.03 9.51
N THR A 240 8.59 3.80 9.15
CA THR A 240 9.59 2.77 8.83
C THR A 240 9.15 1.81 7.73
N ILE A 241 10.12 1.39 6.91
CA ILE A 241 10.02 0.31 5.91
C ILE A 241 10.10 -1.10 6.54
N HIS A 242 10.24 -1.19 7.87
CA HIS A 242 10.20 -2.47 8.56
C HIS A 242 8.81 -3.12 8.38
N ARG A 243 8.77 -4.35 7.90
CA ARG A 243 7.51 -5.08 7.67
C ARG A 243 7.00 -5.66 8.98
N LYS A 244 5.82 -5.22 9.45
CA LYS A 244 5.22 -5.73 10.70
C LYS A 244 4.38 -6.99 10.40
N PRO A 245 4.70 -8.16 11.00
CA PRO A 245 3.76 -9.27 11.05
C PRO A 245 2.67 -8.98 12.12
N LEU A 246 1.42 -9.26 11.77
CA LEU A 246 0.23 -9.15 12.61
C LEU A 246 -0.57 -10.45 12.47
N LYS A 247 -0.93 -11.10 13.58
CA LYS A 247 -1.64 -12.40 13.56
C LYS A 247 -3.10 -12.27 14.00
N ALA A 248 -4.03 -12.58 13.12
CA ALA A 248 -5.44 -12.66 13.46
C ALA A 248 -5.79 -14.10 13.88
N LYS A 249 -6.11 -14.32 15.16
CA LYS A 249 -6.49 -15.63 15.73
C LYS A 249 -8.00 -15.67 16.02
N PHE A 250 -8.67 -16.73 15.58
CA PHE A 250 -10.11 -16.97 15.70
C PHE A 250 -10.34 -18.43 16.12
N ASN A 251 -10.16 -18.72 17.41
CA ASN A 251 -10.12 -20.08 17.96
C ASN A 251 -9.11 -20.97 17.22
N ASP A 252 -9.56 -22.01 16.52
CA ASP A 252 -8.72 -22.99 15.82
C ASP A 252 -8.11 -22.46 14.50
N ALA A 253 -8.54 -21.28 14.03
CA ALA A 253 -8.10 -20.67 12.78
C ALA A 253 -7.22 -19.43 13.02
N GLU A 254 -6.08 -19.31 12.32
CA GLU A 254 -5.32 -18.06 12.28
C GLU A 254 -4.81 -17.71 10.88
N TYR A 255 -4.63 -16.40 10.61
CA TYR A 255 -3.81 -15.92 9.50
C TYR A 255 -2.80 -14.87 9.95
N GLU A 256 -1.69 -14.78 9.22
CA GLU A 256 -0.75 -13.68 9.34
C GLU A 256 -0.95 -12.68 8.21
N ALA A 257 -1.02 -11.40 8.58
CA ALA A 257 -0.93 -10.26 7.69
C ALA A 257 0.45 -9.62 7.87
N ARG A 258 1.12 -9.27 6.77
CA ARG A 258 2.35 -8.47 6.78
C ARG A 258 2.08 -7.15 6.09
N THR A 259 2.73 -6.10 6.56
CA THR A 259 2.66 -4.75 5.98
C THR A 259 3.98 -4.41 5.29
N ASP A 260 3.99 -3.43 4.39
CA ASP A 260 5.20 -2.96 3.73
C ASP A 260 5.96 -1.89 4.55
N GLY A 261 5.28 -1.31 5.54
CA GLY A 261 5.83 -0.43 6.55
C GLY A 261 4.79 -0.10 7.65
N TYR A 262 5.14 0.80 8.56
CA TYR A 262 4.22 1.35 9.58
C TYR A 262 4.73 2.65 10.22
N LEU A 263 3.83 3.39 10.88
CA LEU A 263 4.17 4.39 11.89
C LEU A 263 4.37 3.68 13.24
N ARG A 264 5.51 3.92 13.89
CA ARG A 264 5.82 3.40 15.22
C ARG A 264 6.13 4.50 16.22
N GLY A 265 5.75 4.31 17.48
CA GLY A 265 6.34 5.08 18.58
C GLY A 265 7.85 4.83 18.65
N LYS A 266 8.64 5.89 18.89
CA LYS A 266 10.13 5.85 18.95
C LYS A 266 10.66 5.18 20.23
N VAL A 267 9.81 5.01 21.26
CA VAL A 267 10.17 4.43 22.57
C VAL A 267 9.64 3.01 22.72
N ASP A 268 8.33 2.84 22.55
CA ASP A 268 7.58 1.60 22.74
C ASP A 268 7.52 0.70 21.47
N GLY A 269 7.78 1.26 20.28
CA GLY A 269 7.62 0.56 19.01
C GLY A 269 6.17 0.27 18.63
N GLU A 270 5.18 0.87 19.30
CA GLU A 270 3.76 0.57 19.09
C GLU A 270 3.31 1.00 17.69
N VAL A 271 2.54 0.13 17.04
CA VAL A 271 1.99 0.34 15.70
C VAL A 271 0.84 1.34 15.74
N ARG A 272 1.03 2.51 15.11
CA ARG A 272 0.10 3.66 15.10
C ARG A 272 -0.58 3.92 13.75
N ALA A 273 -0.02 3.42 12.64
CA ALA A 273 -0.57 3.44 11.28
C ALA A 273 0.12 2.36 10.43
N LEU A 274 -0.55 1.80 9.42
CA LEU A 274 0.07 0.82 8.51
C LEU A 274 0.41 1.43 7.14
N ILE A 275 1.42 0.85 6.48
CA ILE A 275 1.74 1.11 5.06
C ILE A 275 1.53 -0.16 4.25
N GLU A 276 0.87 -0.01 3.10
CA GLU A 276 0.74 -0.99 2.02
C GLU A 276 1.12 -0.31 0.71
N VAL A 277 1.89 -0.95 -0.18
CA VAL A 277 2.20 -0.36 -1.49
C VAL A 277 2.00 -1.33 -2.63
N LYS A 278 1.72 -0.84 -3.84
CA LYS A 278 1.56 -1.67 -5.04
C LYS A 278 2.29 -1.04 -6.22
N ALA A 279 2.96 -1.88 -7.02
CA ALA A 279 3.67 -1.44 -8.22
C ALA A 279 2.75 -0.94 -9.35
N ALA A 280 1.49 -1.38 -9.38
CA ALA A 280 0.49 -1.00 -10.37
C ALA A 280 -0.48 0.07 -9.84
N LEU A 281 -1.40 0.56 -10.70
CA LEU A 281 -2.53 1.38 -10.24
C LEU A 281 -3.55 0.55 -9.46
N ARG A 282 -4.20 1.18 -8.48
CA ARG A 282 -5.20 0.55 -7.59
C ARG A 282 -6.31 -0.18 -8.35
N GLU A 283 -6.79 0.39 -9.46
CA GLU A 283 -7.91 -0.19 -10.22
C GLU A 283 -7.59 -1.58 -10.78
N ASN A 284 -6.36 -1.81 -11.26
CA ASN A 284 -5.91 -3.04 -11.94
C ASN A 284 -6.06 -4.32 -11.09
N SER A 285 -6.11 -4.16 -9.76
CA SER A 285 -6.28 -5.23 -8.77
C SER A 285 -7.14 -4.79 -7.59
N ARG A 286 -8.09 -3.87 -7.80
CA ARG A 286 -8.80 -3.17 -6.70
C ARG A 286 -9.41 -4.12 -5.67
N LEU A 287 -10.13 -5.16 -6.12
CA LEU A 287 -10.74 -6.15 -5.24
C LEU A 287 -9.70 -6.85 -4.34
N GLU A 288 -8.57 -7.28 -4.90
CA GLU A 288 -7.49 -7.95 -4.17
C GLU A 288 -6.86 -7.02 -3.12
N ILE A 289 -6.56 -5.77 -3.52
CA ILE A 289 -5.99 -4.74 -2.65
C ILE A 289 -6.96 -4.40 -1.51
N CYS A 290 -8.24 -4.18 -1.81
CA CYS A 290 -9.27 -3.92 -0.82
C CYS A 290 -9.41 -5.05 0.21
N MET A 291 -9.35 -6.31 -0.24
CA MET A 291 -9.45 -7.44 0.68
C MET A 291 -8.20 -7.62 1.55
N GLN A 292 -7.00 -7.42 1.00
CA GLN A 292 -5.75 -7.47 1.77
C GLN A 292 -5.67 -6.36 2.81
N GLU A 293 -5.98 -5.11 2.42
CA GLU A 293 -5.99 -3.96 3.35
C GLU A 293 -7.01 -4.17 4.48
N GLY A 294 -8.18 -4.75 4.18
CA GLY A 294 -9.16 -5.14 5.19
C GLY A 294 -8.64 -6.21 6.16
N ALA A 295 -8.00 -7.26 5.66
CA ALA A 295 -7.42 -8.33 6.47
C ALA A 295 -6.28 -7.82 7.39
N GLN A 296 -5.43 -6.92 6.89
CA GLN A 296 -4.41 -6.23 7.70
C GLN A 296 -5.05 -5.41 8.84
N MET A 297 -6.13 -4.66 8.55
CA MET A 297 -6.84 -3.86 9.55
C MET A 297 -7.43 -4.74 10.66
N VAL A 298 -8.04 -5.89 10.33
CA VAL A 298 -8.58 -6.81 11.35
C VAL A 298 -7.46 -7.51 12.12
N ALA A 299 -6.37 -7.91 11.47
CA ALA A 299 -5.20 -8.44 12.18
C ALA A 299 -4.63 -7.40 13.17
N TRP A 300 -4.58 -6.12 12.80
CA TRP A 300 -4.14 -5.05 13.70
C TRP A 300 -5.07 -4.90 14.91
N LEU A 301 -6.40 -4.93 14.71
CA LEU A 301 -7.39 -4.93 15.79
C LEU A 301 -7.20 -6.13 16.75
N LYS A 302 -6.99 -7.33 16.20
CA LYS A 302 -6.75 -8.57 16.99
C LYS A 302 -5.43 -8.59 17.78
N ASN A 303 -4.43 -7.81 17.37
CA ASN A 303 -3.15 -7.72 18.11
C ASN A 303 -3.15 -6.57 19.13
N TYR A 304 -3.96 -5.54 18.90
CA TYR A 304 -3.98 -4.32 19.71
C TYR A 304 -5.44 -3.78 19.81
N PRO A 305 -6.32 -4.46 20.55
CA PRO A 305 -7.70 -4.01 20.73
C PRO A 305 -7.71 -2.66 21.48
N LYS A 306 -8.47 -1.70 20.96
CA LYS A 306 -8.69 -0.37 21.58
C LYS A 306 -10.15 0.01 21.44
N THR A 307 -10.77 0.44 22.55
CA THR A 307 -12.19 0.81 22.63
C THR A 307 -12.53 1.91 21.62
N PRO A 308 -13.37 1.66 20.62
CA PRO A 308 -13.65 2.63 19.56
C PRO A 308 -14.29 3.92 20.09
N GLY A 309 -15.09 3.84 21.15
CA GLY A 309 -15.68 5.02 21.79
C GLY A 309 -14.68 5.99 22.43
N LYS A 310 -13.46 5.53 22.78
CA LYS A 310 -12.38 6.43 23.25
C LYS A 310 -11.64 7.10 22.09
N LEU A 311 -11.32 6.33 21.05
CA LEU A 311 -10.40 6.74 19.97
C LEU A 311 -10.92 6.32 18.59
N PRO A 312 -12.01 6.92 18.07
CA PRO A 312 -12.52 6.64 16.74
C PRO A 312 -11.52 7.07 15.66
N PHE A 313 -11.50 6.35 14.53
CA PHE A 313 -10.62 6.58 13.37
C PHE A 313 -9.10 6.57 13.67
N ARG A 314 -8.66 5.86 14.73
CA ARG A 314 -7.24 5.69 15.08
C ARG A 314 -6.55 4.50 14.40
N ARG A 315 -7.29 3.55 13.85
CA ARG A 315 -6.74 2.51 12.97
C ARG A 315 -6.86 3.00 11.52
N PHE A 316 -5.72 3.30 10.89
CA PHE A 316 -5.65 3.82 9.52
C PHE A 316 -4.44 3.32 8.73
N HIS A 317 -4.60 3.25 7.41
CA HIS A 317 -3.54 2.96 6.45
C HIS A 317 -3.19 4.22 5.64
N ILE A 318 -1.92 4.30 5.25
CA ILE A 318 -1.49 5.08 4.08
C ILE A 318 -1.05 4.08 3.03
N SER A 319 -1.70 4.10 1.87
CA SER A 319 -1.37 3.18 0.78
C SER A 319 -0.84 3.95 -0.43
N GLN A 320 0.14 3.43 -1.15
CA GLN A 320 0.57 4.01 -2.44
C GLN A 320 0.55 2.97 -3.56
N ASP A 321 -0.25 3.24 -4.58
CA ASP A 321 -0.38 2.44 -5.79
C ASP A 321 0.26 3.21 -6.95
N ARG A 322 1.47 2.82 -7.35
CA ARG A 322 2.32 3.53 -8.33
C ARG A 322 2.59 4.99 -7.91
N HIS A 323 1.77 5.93 -8.40
CA HIS A 323 1.89 7.37 -8.18
C HIS A 323 0.66 7.98 -7.46
N GLN A 324 -0.21 7.13 -6.92
CA GLN A 324 -1.46 7.51 -6.26
C GLN A 324 -1.43 7.07 -4.80
N ILE A 325 -1.46 8.03 -3.88
CA ILE A 325 -1.57 7.78 -2.44
C ILE A 325 -3.05 7.81 -2.03
N TRP A 326 -3.41 6.91 -1.12
CA TRP A 326 -4.75 6.74 -0.55
C TRP A 326 -4.68 6.71 0.97
N LEU A 327 -5.68 7.30 1.63
CA LEU A 327 -5.84 7.26 3.08
C LEU A 327 -7.07 6.43 3.43
N SER A 328 -6.92 5.42 4.28
CA SER A 328 -8.03 4.54 4.68
C SER A 328 -8.22 4.51 6.20
N PHE A 329 -9.39 4.88 6.70
CA PHE A 329 -9.71 4.98 8.13
C PHE A 329 -10.77 3.97 8.56
N ALA A 330 -10.53 3.26 9.65
CA ALA A 330 -11.47 2.30 10.23
C ALA A 330 -12.51 2.98 11.15
N GLU A 331 -13.77 2.58 10.99
CA GLU A 331 -14.91 2.84 11.86
C GLU A 331 -15.51 1.48 12.28
N TYR A 332 -15.67 1.24 13.58
CA TYR A 332 -16.16 0.00 14.17
C TYR A 332 -16.68 0.29 15.59
N ASP A 333 -17.42 -0.64 16.19
CA ASP A 333 -17.97 -0.53 17.55
C ASP A 333 -17.57 -1.74 18.43
N ASP A 334 -18.01 -1.75 19.68
CA ASP A 334 -17.73 -2.82 20.64
C ASP A 334 -18.48 -4.14 20.34
N GLU A 335 -19.53 -4.12 19.50
CA GLU A 335 -20.16 -5.35 18.97
C GLU A 335 -19.27 -5.98 17.88
N TYR A 336 -18.64 -5.17 17.01
CA TYR A 336 -17.69 -5.67 16.03
C TYR A 336 -16.46 -6.28 16.69
N ILE A 337 -15.93 -5.64 17.75
CA ILE A 337 -14.82 -6.21 18.54
C ILE A 337 -15.24 -7.55 19.16
N ARG A 338 -16.40 -7.64 19.84
CA ARG A 338 -16.91 -8.92 20.37
C ARG A 338 -17.11 -9.99 19.29
N TYR A 339 -17.53 -9.60 18.09
CA TYR A 339 -17.64 -10.51 16.96
C TYR A 339 -16.29 -11.09 16.52
N ILE A 340 -15.25 -10.27 16.34
CA ILE A 340 -13.92 -10.77 15.95
C ILE A 340 -13.14 -11.41 17.12
N GLU A 341 -13.53 -11.14 18.37
CA GLU A 341 -12.97 -11.75 19.57
C GLU A 341 -13.52 -13.16 19.81
N HIS A 342 -14.84 -13.35 19.77
CA HIS A 342 -15.49 -14.55 20.29
C HIS A 342 -16.45 -15.23 19.30
N GLY A 343 -16.66 -14.64 18.12
CA GLY A 343 -17.67 -15.09 17.15
C GLY A 343 -19.11 -14.82 17.58
N SER A 344 -19.33 -14.21 18.75
CA SER A 344 -20.64 -13.89 19.30
C SER A 344 -21.18 -12.55 18.81
N GLN A 345 -22.49 -12.43 18.85
CA GLN A 345 -23.26 -11.20 18.65
C GLN A 345 -24.59 -11.40 19.39
N ASP A 346 -25.15 -10.35 19.99
CA ASP A 346 -26.51 -10.42 20.53
C ASP A 346 -27.52 -10.71 19.39
N PRO A 347 -28.37 -11.76 19.50
CA PRO A 347 -29.41 -12.06 18.51
C PRO A 347 -30.44 -10.94 18.29
N GLY A 348 -30.62 -10.05 19.26
CA GLY A 348 -31.50 -8.87 19.16
C GLY A 348 -30.84 -7.66 18.48
N CYS A 349 -29.51 -7.63 18.36
CA CYS A 349 -28.79 -6.51 17.75
C CYS A 349 -28.59 -6.69 16.24
N PRO A 350 -28.61 -5.59 15.44
CA PRO A 350 -28.15 -5.61 14.06
C PRO A 350 -26.71 -6.13 13.93
N ARG A 351 -26.36 -6.75 12.79
CA ARG A 351 -24.97 -7.14 12.52
C ARG A 351 -24.07 -5.89 12.51
N SER A 352 -23.05 -5.88 13.36
CA SER A 352 -21.97 -4.89 13.30
C SER A 352 -20.86 -5.27 12.30
N PHE A 353 -20.12 -4.28 11.84
CA PHE A 353 -19.17 -4.28 10.72
C PHE A 353 -17.96 -3.38 10.99
N LEU A 354 -16.80 -3.74 10.42
CA LEU A 354 -15.70 -2.80 10.20
C LEU A 354 -15.97 -2.02 8.91
N THR A 355 -16.21 -0.72 9.01
CA THR A 355 -16.31 0.16 7.84
C THR A 355 -14.98 0.88 7.60
N ILE A 356 -14.37 0.68 6.43
CA ILE A 356 -13.14 1.36 6.00
C ILE A 356 -13.51 2.51 5.06
N HIS A 357 -13.26 3.74 5.48
CA HIS A 357 -13.46 4.94 4.68
C HIS A 357 -12.18 5.26 3.90
N GLU A 358 -12.21 5.10 2.58
CA GLU A 358 -11.08 5.22 1.65
C GLU A 358 -11.16 6.57 0.91
N PHE A 359 -10.11 7.40 1.02
CA PHE A 359 -10.02 8.73 0.44
C PHE A 359 -8.81 8.86 -0.49
N GLY A 360 -9.03 9.34 -1.71
CA GLY A 360 -7.97 9.57 -2.70
C GLY A 360 -8.52 9.78 -4.12
N PRO A 361 -7.67 9.70 -5.16
CA PRO A 361 -6.21 9.59 -5.09
C PRO A 361 -5.54 10.96 -4.85
N PHE A 362 -4.57 10.99 -3.94
CA PHE A 362 -3.56 12.05 -3.91
C PHE A 362 -2.46 11.69 -4.93
N ASN A 363 -2.14 12.59 -5.87
CA ASN A 363 -1.25 12.29 -6.99
C ASN A 363 0.13 12.89 -6.71
N THR A 364 1.18 12.05 -6.69
CA THR A 364 2.54 12.48 -6.34
C THR A 364 3.17 13.47 -7.32
N LEU A 365 2.58 13.64 -8.50
CA LEU A 365 3.00 14.60 -9.52
C LEU A 365 2.30 15.96 -9.41
N LYS A 366 1.36 16.17 -8.48
CA LYS A 366 0.60 17.43 -8.35
C LYS A 366 0.88 18.16 -7.04
N GLU A 367 1.46 19.37 -7.13
CA GLU A 367 1.83 20.24 -5.98
C GLU A 367 0.67 20.40 -4.99
N SER A 368 -0.55 20.61 -5.50
CA SER A 368 -1.77 20.83 -4.69
C SER A 368 -2.23 19.57 -3.94
N HIS A 369 -2.16 18.39 -4.57
CA HIS A 369 -2.49 17.13 -3.89
C HIS A 369 -1.46 16.83 -2.80
N MET A 370 -0.16 17.06 -3.07
CA MET A 370 0.89 16.80 -2.10
C MET A 370 0.93 17.84 -0.97
N THR A 371 0.52 19.08 -1.22
CA THR A 371 0.40 20.11 -0.18
C THR A 371 -0.77 19.83 0.78
N GLU A 372 -1.92 19.41 0.27
CA GLU A 372 -3.04 18.94 1.08
C GLU A 372 -2.64 17.70 1.92
N LEU A 373 -2.01 16.73 1.27
CA LEU A 373 -1.58 15.47 1.89
C LEU A 373 -0.53 15.68 2.99
N ALA A 374 0.47 16.55 2.79
CA ALA A 374 1.51 16.82 3.78
C ALA A 374 0.93 17.36 5.10
N VAL A 375 -0.05 18.28 5.03
CA VAL A 375 -0.74 18.78 6.23
C VAL A 375 -1.51 17.67 6.93
N LEU A 376 -2.25 16.84 6.19
CA LEU A 376 -3.01 15.71 6.73
C LEU A 376 -2.11 14.67 7.42
N LEU A 377 -1.00 14.30 6.78
CA LEU A 377 -0.07 13.27 7.29
C LEU A 377 0.72 13.74 8.51
N LEU A 378 1.13 15.00 8.54
CA LEU A 378 1.77 15.58 9.72
C LEU A 378 0.76 15.73 10.88
N ALA A 379 -0.47 16.15 10.59
CA ALA A 379 -1.55 16.20 11.58
C ALA A 379 -1.93 14.81 12.13
N LEU A 380 -1.92 13.77 11.29
CA LEU A 380 -2.12 12.38 11.71
C LEU A 380 -0.99 11.87 12.60
N THR A 381 0.25 12.25 12.32
CA THR A 381 1.42 11.89 13.13
C THR A 381 1.38 12.59 14.49
N LEU A 382 1.04 13.89 14.52
CA LEU A 382 0.81 14.65 15.75
C LEU A 382 -0.32 14.06 16.61
N ARG A 383 -1.47 13.72 16.00
CA ARG A 383 -2.59 13.04 16.68
C ARG A 383 -2.13 11.70 17.27
N ALA A 384 -1.37 10.89 16.52
CA ALA A 384 -0.88 9.60 17.00
C ALA A 384 0.05 9.73 18.22
N ASP A 385 0.88 10.77 18.29
CA ASP A 385 1.72 11.08 19.45
C ASP A 385 0.92 11.59 20.66
N HIS A 386 -0.18 12.33 20.43
CA HIS A 386 -1.10 12.75 21.48
C HIS A 386 -1.91 11.58 22.05
N ASP A 387 -2.55 10.80 21.18
CA ASP A 387 -3.31 9.60 21.56
C ASP A 387 -2.44 8.67 22.41
N ARG A 388 -1.13 8.55 22.08
CA ARG A 388 -0.14 7.76 22.82
C ARG A 388 0.16 8.33 24.21
N LYS A 389 0.18 9.66 24.36
CA LYS A 389 0.36 10.34 25.66
C LYS A 389 -0.87 10.14 26.54
N GLU A 390 -2.07 10.35 25.99
CA GLU A 390 -3.34 10.14 26.71
C GLU A 390 -3.47 8.70 27.22
N GLU A 391 -3.10 7.71 26.40
CA GLU A 391 -3.14 6.30 26.78
C GLU A 391 -2.13 5.95 27.88
N GLN A 392 -0.95 6.57 27.88
CA GLN A 392 0.06 6.41 28.94
C GLN A 392 -0.39 7.09 30.26
N GLU A 393 -0.96 8.29 30.18
CA GLU A 393 -1.49 9.00 31.37
C GLU A 393 -2.78 8.37 31.91
N SER A 394 -3.52 7.61 31.09
CA SER A 394 -4.74 6.89 31.46
C SER A 394 -4.51 5.53 32.13
N ASN A 395 -3.26 5.05 32.29
CA ASN A 395 -2.96 3.73 32.86
C ASN A 395 -2.09 3.83 34.14
N PRO A 396 -2.67 4.09 35.34
CA PRO A 396 -1.91 4.50 36.53
C PRO A 396 -1.07 3.42 37.21
N PHE A 397 -0.86 2.26 36.59
CA PHE A 397 -0.29 1.06 37.21
C PHE A 397 0.97 0.51 36.51
N ASP A 398 1.51 1.20 35.50
CA ASP A 398 2.76 0.84 34.80
C ASP A 398 3.98 1.69 35.24
N ASN A 399 4.09 2.02 36.54
CA ASN A 399 5.24 2.69 37.17
C ASN A 399 5.58 2.03 38.51
#